data_AF-A0A821DN99-F1
#
_entry.id   AF-A0A821DN99-F1
#
_cell.length_a   1.000
_cell.length_b   1.000
_cell.length_c   1.000
_cell.angle_alpha   90.00
_cell.angle_beta   90.00
_cell.angle_gamma   90.00
#
_symmetry.space_group_name_H-M   'P 1'
#
loop_
_entity.id
_entity.type
_entity.pdbx_description
1 polymer ?
#
loop_
_entity_poly.entity_id
_entity_poly.type
_entity_poly.pdbx_seq_one_letter_code
_entity_poly.pdbx_strand_id
1 'polypeptide(L)'
;MVNVDGDTRWIHSDTDLLSGHGVSYNVNYLGSVEVLCSMKTLDFDSRTRVARDSIRLVCTAVGVSLRERNKSDVSSNGQSMTAAQANLTHSHTPVQLIISTDALVLKRSDDSQIICSHRMEGISFASAGEHDTKDYIAYVAKDNMNKRACHVLSCASNESLDVITTIGQAFELRYNEYVQTQRQVLQHQDEE
;
A
#
# COMPACT_ATOMS: atom_id res chain seq x y z
N MET A 1 5.35 35.80 10.23
CA MET A 1 6.08 35.30 9.05
C MET A 1 5.39 34.01 8.64
N VAL A 2 4.46 34.10 7.70
CA VAL A 2 3.83 32.93 7.08
C VAL A 2 4.72 32.55 5.91
N ASN A 3 5.42 31.42 6.01
CA ASN A 3 6.21 30.91 4.90
C ASN A 3 5.24 30.49 3.79
N VAL A 4 5.45 31.10 2.63
CA VAL A 4 4.87 30.74 1.36
C VAL A 4 5.86 29.76 0.73
N ASP A 5 5.54 28.47 0.74
CA ASP A 5 6.15 27.50 -0.17
C ASP A 5 5.01 26.76 -0.89
N GLY A 6 5.09 26.78 -2.22
CA GLY A 6 3.99 26.48 -3.12
C GLY A 6 3.63 25.00 -3.25
N ASP A 7 2.37 24.81 -3.59
CA ASP A 7 1.89 23.79 -4.53
C ASP A 7 2.03 22.30 -4.16
N THR A 8 1.81 21.92 -2.90
CA THR A 8 1.83 20.51 -2.50
C THR A 8 0.45 19.95 -2.18
N ARG A 9 0.05 18.98 -3.01
CA ARG A 9 -1.19 18.18 -3.03
C ARG A 9 -1.24 17.17 -1.86
N TRP A 10 -0.65 17.52 -0.72
CA TRP A 10 -0.44 16.66 0.43
C TRP A 10 -1.35 17.07 1.59
N ILE A 11 -1.88 16.07 2.29
CA ILE A 11 -2.92 16.27 3.32
C ILE A 11 -2.29 16.52 4.69
N HIS A 12 -1.07 16.00 4.92
CA HIS A 12 -0.37 16.08 6.20
C HIS A 12 0.92 16.86 6.09
N SER A 13 1.38 17.39 7.22
CA SER A 13 2.69 18.03 7.30
C SER A 13 3.79 16.98 7.21
N ASP A 14 4.88 17.27 6.51
CA ASP A 14 6.01 16.33 6.39
C ASP A 14 6.56 15.91 7.76
N THR A 15 6.54 16.83 8.73
CA THR A 15 6.93 16.57 10.13
C THR A 15 6.13 15.44 10.76
N ASP A 16 4.84 15.29 10.44
CA ASP A 16 3.99 14.26 11.06
C ASP A 16 4.36 12.86 10.57
N LEU A 17 4.80 12.76 9.31
CA LEU A 17 5.30 11.52 8.72
C LEU A 17 6.73 11.19 9.17
N LEU A 18 7.55 12.21 9.44
CA LEU A 18 8.95 12.10 9.87
C LEU A 18 9.11 11.87 11.38
N SER A 19 8.15 12.29 12.22
CA SER A 19 8.27 12.27 13.69
C SER A 19 8.24 10.88 14.33
N GLY A 20 8.38 9.79 13.56
CA GLY A 20 8.34 8.40 14.05
C GLY A 20 6.97 7.91 14.52
N HIS A 21 6.07 8.81 14.93
CA HIS A 21 4.69 8.50 15.33
C HIS A 21 3.77 8.20 14.14
N GLY A 22 4.02 8.83 12.98
CA GLY A 22 3.27 8.62 11.76
C GLY A 22 1.80 9.08 11.82
N VAL A 23 1.12 8.99 10.68
CA VAL A 23 -0.32 9.28 10.55
C VAL A 23 -1.10 7.99 10.69
N SER A 24 -2.15 7.99 11.51
CA SER A 24 -2.96 6.81 11.80
C SER A 24 -4.34 6.88 11.15
N TYR A 25 -4.74 5.79 10.50
CA TYR A 25 -6.05 5.58 9.88
C TYR A 25 -6.74 4.33 10.43
N ASN A 26 -8.06 4.36 10.60
CA ASN A 26 -8.83 3.21 11.06
C ASN A 26 -9.42 2.49 9.84
N VAL A 27 -8.88 1.31 9.52
CA VAL A 27 -9.26 0.53 8.35
C VAL A 27 -9.55 -0.92 8.77
N ASN A 28 -10.14 -1.72 7.90
CA ASN A 28 -10.23 -3.17 8.15
C ASN A 28 -9.27 -3.91 7.26
N TYR A 29 -8.51 -4.83 7.85
CA TYR A 29 -7.67 -5.74 7.10
C TYR A 29 -8.51 -6.88 6.52
N LEU A 30 -8.50 -7.02 5.19
CA LEU A 30 -9.26 -8.08 4.52
C LEU A 30 -8.38 -9.30 4.24
N GLY A 31 -7.12 -9.09 3.90
CA GLY A 31 -6.18 -10.17 3.63
C GLY A 31 -5.02 -9.75 2.74
N SER A 32 -4.30 -10.75 2.26
CA SER A 32 -3.18 -10.58 1.35
C SER A 32 -3.22 -11.62 0.23
N VAL A 33 -2.64 -11.28 -0.92
CA VAL A 33 -2.47 -12.17 -2.06
C VAL A 33 -1.01 -12.20 -2.44
N GLU A 34 -0.42 -13.37 -2.58
CA GLU A 34 0.96 -13.48 -3.02
C GLU A 34 1.09 -13.01 -4.47
N VAL A 35 2.10 -12.18 -4.75
CA VAL A 35 2.36 -11.62 -6.07
C VAL A 35 3.56 -12.34 -6.66
N LEU A 36 3.33 -13.12 -7.71
CA LEU A 36 4.34 -13.98 -8.34
C LEU A 36 5.25 -13.19 -9.31
N CYS A 37 4.77 -12.03 -9.77
CA CYS A 37 5.49 -11.17 -10.70
C CYS A 37 6.29 -10.05 -10.02
N SER A 38 7.36 -9.60 -10.69
CA SER A 38 8.13 -8.47 -10.20
C SER A 38 7.51 -7.14 -10.61
N MET A 39 6.99 -6.37 -9.64
CA MET A 39 6.44 -5.03 -9.91
C MET A 39 7.41 -4.09 -10.65
N LYS A 40 8.73 -4.27 -10.49
CA LYS A 40 9.75 -3.45 -11.16
C LYS A 40 9.77 -3.62 -12.67
N THR A 41 9.38 -4.78 -13.20
CA THR A 41 9.40 -5.07 -14.64
C THR A 41 8.07 -4.81 -15.32
N LEU A 42 7.03 -4.49 -14.53
CA LEU A 42 5.68 -4.27 -15.02
C LEU A 42 5.45 -2.80 -15.36
N ASP A 43 4.73 -2.60 -16.46
CA ASP A 43 4.10 -1.34 -16.85
C ASP A 43 2.97 -0.97 -15.88
N PHE A 44 2.58 0.30 -15.89
CA PHE A 44 1.57 0.83 -14.99
C PHE A 44 0.25 0.05 -15.08
N ASP A 45 -0.21 -0.25 -16.29
CA ASP A 45 -1.46 -1.00 -16.51
C ASP A 45 -1.43 -2.41 -15.90
N SER A 46 -0.28 -3.09 -15.95
CA SER A 46 -0.14 -4.40 -15.30
C SER A 46 -0.11 -4.29 -13.78
N ARG A 47 0.49 -3.23 -13.22
CA ARG A 47 0.47 -2.99 -11.76
C ARG A 47 -0.94 -2.71 -11.25
N THR A 48 -1.69 -1.89 -11.97
CA THR A 48 -3.10 -1.60 -11.66
C THR A 48 -3.95 -2.86 -11.79
N ARG A 49 -3.71 -3.71 -12.80
CA ARG A 49 -4.36 -5.03 -12.92
C ARG A 49 -4.07 -5.92 -11.71
N VAL A 50 -2.82 -6.03 -11.26
CA VAL A 50 -2.44 -6.82 -10.08
C VAL A 50 -3.19 -6.35 -8.83
N ALA A 51 -3.25 -5.03 -8.59
CA ALA A 51 -3.98 -4.48 -7.45
C ALA A 51 -5.49 -4.77 -7.53
N ARG A 52 -6.10 -4.51 -8.69
CA ARG A 52 -7.52 -4.74 -8.93
C ARG A 52 -7.90 -6.22 -8.78
N ASP A 53 -7.10 -7.12 -9.33
CA ASP A 53 -7.35 -8.56 -9.26
C ASP A 53 -7.14 -9.08 -7.83
N SER A 54 -6.17 -8.53 -7.09
CA SER A 54 -5.97 -8.83 -5.66
C SER A 54 -7.16 -8.39 -4.81
N ILE A 55 -7.67 -7.16 -5.01
CA ILE A 55 -8.86 -6.67 -4.30
C ILE A 55 -10.05 -7.59 -4.58
N ARG A 56 -10.32 -7.91 -5.85
CA ARG A 56 -11.43 -8.78 -6.24
C ARG A 56 -11.31 -10.19 -5.65
N LEU A 57 -10.11 -10.77 -5.68
CA LEU A 57 -9.86 -12.10 -5.14
C LEU A 57 -10.09 -12.13 -3.62
N VAL A 58 -9.56 -11.15 -2.89
CA VAL A 58 -9.77 -11.05 -1.43
C VAL A 58 -11.23 -10.81 -1.12
N CYS A 59 -11.90 -9.85 -1.77
CA CYS A 59 -13.32 -9.58 -1.54
C CYS A 59 -14.19 -10.82 -1.80
N THR A 60 -13.88 -11.58 -2.87
CA THR A 60 -14.58 -12.84 -3.19
C THR A 60 -14.33 -13.90 -2.12
N ALA A 61 -13.07 -14.08 -1.69
CA ALA A 61 -12.69 -15.07 -0.68
C ALA A 61 -13.27 -14.76 0.70
N VAL A 62 -13.44 -13.48 1.01
CA VAL A 62 -14.04 -12.96 2.25
C VAL A 62 -15.58 -12.99 2.20
N GLY A 63 -16.17 -13.18 1.01
CA GLY A 63 -17.64 -13.22 0.84
C GLY A 63 -18.28 -11.83 0.77
N VAL A 64 -17.52 -10.78 0.47
CA VAL A 64 -18.05 -9.43 0.24
C VAL A 64 -18.65 -9.37 -1.16
N SER A 65 -19.96 -9.17 -1.26
CA SER A 65 -20.61 -8.88 -2.54
C SER A 65 -20.19 -7.51 -3.05
N LEU A 66 -19.18 -7.49 -3.92
CA LEU A 66 -18.95 -6.37 -4.82
C LEU A 66 -20.16 -6.26 -5.77
N ARG A 67 -20.64 -5.04 -6.06
CA ARG A 67 -21.73 -4.83 -7.02
C ARG A 67 -21.36 -5.50 -8.33
N GLU A 68 -22.08 -6.58 -8.65
CA GLU A 68 -21.80 -7.41 -9.82
C GLU A 68 -22.02 -6.59 -11.10
N ARG A 69 -20.97 -6.37 -11.90
CA ARG A 69 -21.15 -6.39 -13.36
C ARG A 69 -21.01 -7.83 -13.79
N ASN A 70 -22.09 -8.34 -14.37
CA ASN A 70 -22.30 -9.63 -15.04
C ASN A 70 -21.08 -10.57 -15.09
N LYS A 71 -21.30 -11.80 -14.61
CA LYS A 71 -20.53 -13.01 -14.89
C LYS A 71 -20.34 -13.21 -16.41
N SER A 72 -19.36 -12.55 -17.00
CA SER A 72 -18.90 -12.82 -18.36
C SER A 72 -17.51 -12.24 -18.58
N ASP A 73 -16.52 -12.76 -17.85
CA ASP A 73 -15.17 -12.92 -18.39
C ASP A 73 -14.36 -13.87 -17.50
N VAL A 74 -14.80 -15.13 -17.47
CA VAL A 74 -13.84 -16.23 -17.27
C VAL A 74 -13.11 -16.38 -18.60
N SER A 75 -12.12 -15.52 -18.82
CA SER A 75 -11.09 -15.70 -19.85
C SER A 75 -9.76 -15.76 -19.13
N SER A 76 -9.55 -16.88 -18.44
CA SER A 76 -8.24 -17.35 -17.98
C SER A 76 -7.36 -17.64 -19.20
N ASN A 77 -6.76 -16.60 -19.78
CA ASN A 77 -5.72 -16.73 -20.80
C ASN A 77 -4.63 -15.64 -20.69
N GLY A 78 -4.55 -14.96 -19.55
CA GLY A 78 -3.37 -14.19 -19.14
C GLY A 78 -2.60 -14.96 -18.07
N GLN A 79 -1.26 -14.89 -18.09
CA GLN A 79 -0.45 -15.39 -16.98
C GLN A 79 -0.99 -14.78 -15.67
N SER A 80 -1.36 -15.64 -14.71
CA SER A 80 -1.83 -15.16 -13.40
C SER A 80 -0.67 -14.49 -12.69
N MET A 81 -0.71 -13.15 -12.63
CA MET A 81 0.33 -12.32 -12.01
C MET A 81 0.25 -12.36 -10.48
N THR A 82 -0.89 -12.82 -9.96
CA THR A 82 -1.18 -13.07 -8.55
C THR A 82 -1.40 -14.56 -8.31
N ALA A 83 -1.24 -14.99 -7.05
CA ALA A 83 -1.58 -16.34 -6.63
C ALA A 83 -3.08 -16.63 -6.80
N ALA A 84 -3.40 -17.91 -7.01
CA ALA A 84 -4.78 -18.36 -7.17
C ALA A 84 -5.60 -18.31 -5.87
N GLN A 85 -4.94 -18.20 -4.72
CA GLN A 85 -5.58 -18.16 -3.41
C GLN A 85 -5.15 -16.92 -2.63
N ALA A 86 -6.13 -16.27 -2.00
CA ALA A 86 -5.90 -15.20 -1.04
C ALA A 86 -5.62 -15.79 0.34
N ASN A 87 -4.67 -15.19 1.04
CA ASN A 87 -4.42 -15.44 2.45
C ASN A 87 -5.33 -14.53 3.29
N LEU A 88 -6.24 -15.15 4.05
CA LEU A 88 -7.21 -14.49 4.91
C LEU A 88 -6.81 -14.48 6.39
N THR A 89 -5.53 -14.65 6.69
CA THR A 89 -5.04 -14.58 8.08
C THR A 89 -5.37 -13.19 8.65
N HIS A 90 -6.13 -13.13 9.75
CA HIS A 90 -6.68 -11.89 10.34
C HIS A 90 -7.69 -11.11 9.46
N SER A 91 -8.38 -11.78 8.52
CA SER A 91 -9.43 -11.12 7.73
C SER A 91 -10.53 -10.50 8.60
N HIS A 92 -11.14 -9.43 8.11
CA HIS A 92 -12.16 -8.62 8.80
C HIS A 92 -11.75 -8.04 10.15
N THR A 93 -10.45 -8.01 10.45
CA THR A 93 -9.99 -7.43 11.71
C THR A 93 -9.94 -5.91 11.57
N PRO A 94 -10.56 -5.13 12.48
CA PRO A 94 -10.37 -3.70 12.53
C PRO A 94 -8.94 -3.40 12.97
N VAL A 95 -8.24 -2.60 12.17
CA VAL A 95 -6.84 -2.28 12.35
C VAL A 95 -6.60 -0.78 12.22
N GLN A 96 -5.65 -0.31 12.99
CA GLN A 96 -5.03 0.99 12.85
C GLN A 96 -3.85 0.86 11.88
N LEU A 97 -3.96 1.49 10.71
CA LEU A 97 -2.87 1.66 9.75
C LEU A 97 -2.08 2.91 10.13
N ILE A 98 -0.84 2.73 10.54
CA ILE A 98 0.09 3.81 10.88
C ILE A 98 1.08 3.96 9.70
N ILE A 99 1.14 5.17 9.14
CA ILE A 99 1.95 5.51 7.98
C ILE A 99 3.05 6.47 8.43
N SER A 100 4.31 6.06 8.30
CA SER A 100 5.48 6.92 8.51
C SER A 100 6.48 6.75 7.38
N THR A 101 7.49 7.61 7.28
CA THR A 101 8.58 7.47 6.30
C THR A 101 9.41 6.19 6.49
N ASP A 102 9.36 5.59 7.69
CA ASP A 102 10.07 4.35 8.01
C ASP A 102 9.29 3.10 7.61
N ALA A 103 7.98 3.04 7.93
CA ALA A 103 7.18 1.83 7.74
C ALA A 103 5.66 2.10 7.67
N LEU A 104 4.96 1.14 7.06
CA LEU A 104 3.52 0.94 7.19
C LEU A 104 3.28 -0.12 8.26
N VAL A 105 2.68 0.28 9.38
CA VAL A 105 2.41 -0.61 10.52
C VAL A 105 0.90 -0.83 10.62
N LEU A 106 0.50 -2.09 10.67
CA LEU A 106 -0.88 -2.51 10.89
C LEU A 106 -1.00 -3.06 12.30
N LYS A 107 -1.75 -2.35 13.11
CA LYS A 107 -1.94 -2.63 14.52
C LYS A 107 -3.40 -2.94 14.78
N ARG A 108 -3.69 -3.99 15.55
CA ARG A 108 -5.06 -4.37 15.86
C ARG A 108 -5.72 -3.35 16.80
N SER A 109 -6.96 -2.98 16.53
CA SER A 109 -7.66 -1.95 17.32
C SER A 109 -8.11 -2.43 18.71
N ASP A 110 -8.20 -3.74 18.94
CA ASP A 110 -8.68 -4.33 20.20
C ASP A 110 -7.60 -4.40 21.30
N ASP A 111 -6.44 -4.96 20.99
CA ASP A 111 -5.37 -5.28 21.94
C ASP A 111 -4.07 -4.56 21.62
N SER A 112 -4.08 -3.70 20.59
CA SER A 112 -2.92 -2.95 20.17
C SER A 112 -1.73 -3.82 19.71
N GLN A 113 -1.96 -5.08 19.33
CA GLN A 113 -0.91 -5.94 18.80
C GLN A 113 -0.56 -5.57 17.35
N ILE A 114 0.73 -5.51 17.03
CA ILE A 114 1.18 -5.32 15.65
C ILE A 114 0.94 -6.63 14.88
N ILE A 115 0.10 -6.57 13.85
CA ILE A 115 -0.21 -7.69 12.95
C ILE A 115 0.89 -7.81 11.89
N CYS A 116 1.26 -6.69 11.28
CA CYS A 116 2.37 -6.64 10.34
C CYS A 116 3.01 -5.25 10.31
N SER A 117 4.29 -5.23 9.95
CA SER A 117 5.09 -4.01 9.84
C SER A 117 5.93 -4.11 8.57
N HIS A 118 5.57 -3.34 7.56
CA HIS A 118 6.26 -3.32 6.27
C HIS A 118 7.09 -2.05 6.17
N ARG A 119 8.41 -2.20 6.07
CA ARG A 119 9.30 -1.04 5.88
C ARG A 119 8.97 -0.34 4.57
N MET A 120 9.05 0.99 4.55
CA MET A 120 8.68 1.81 3.40
C MET A 120 9.50 1.44 2.15
N GLU A 121 10.78 1.09 2.34
CA GLU A 121 11.67 0.56 1.28
C GLU A 121 11.20 -0.77 0.65
N GLY A 122 10.38 -1.54 1.37
CA GLY A 122 9.80 -2.80 0.90
C GLY A 122 8.50 -2.61 0.14
N ILE A 123 7.87 -1.43 0.24
CA ILE A 123 6.65 -1.09 -0.49
C ILE A 123 7.03 -0.79 -1.94
N SER A 124 6.39 -1.46 -2.89
CA SER A 124 6.70 -1.34 -4.32
C SER A 124 5.61 -0.63 -5.12
N PHE A 125 4.38 -0.61 -4.61
CA PHE A 125 3.24 -0.04 -5.29
C PHE A 125 2.10 0.15 -4.29
N ALA A 126 1.30 1.19 -4.46
CA ALA A 126 0.05 1.38 -3.73
C ALA A 126 -0.98 2.02 -4.66
N SER A 127 -2.22 1.58 -4.58
CA SER A 127 -3.32 2.10 -5.37
C SER A 127 -4.67 1.93 -4.65
N ALA A 128 -5.56 2.89 -4.83
CA ALA A 128 -6.97 2.72 -4.48
C ALA A 128 -7.66 1.81 -5.51
N GLY A 129 -8.75 1.17 -5.11
CA GLY A 129 -9.61 0.42 -6.02
C GLY A 129 -10.38 1.33 -6.98
N GLU A 130 -10.85 0.75 -8.07
CA GLU A 130 -11.58 1.46 -9.13
C GLU A 130 -13.09 1.18 -9.05
N HIS A 131 -13.90 2.10 -9.57
CA HIS A 131 -15.35 1.96 -9.74
C HIS A 131 -16.10 1.51 -8.47
N ASP A 132 -16.47 0.24 -8.40
CA ASP A 132 -17.23 -0.38 -7.31
C ASP A 132 -16.35 -0.80 -6.12
N THR A 133 -15.04 -0.61 -6.24
CA THR A 133 -14.04 -0.94 -5.20
C THR A 133 -13.31 0.29 -4.64
N LYS A 134 -13.88 1.50 -4.79
CA LYS A 134 -13.25 2.75 -4.36
C LYS A 134 -12.95 2.81 -2.87
N ASP A 135 -13.72 2.10 -2.04
CA ASP A 135 -13.51 2.05 -0.59
C ASP A 135 -12.38 1.09 -0.19
N TYR A 136 -11.76 0.40 -1.14
CA TYR A 136 -10.66 -0.52 -0.89
C TYR A 136 -9.35 0.09 -1.38
N ILE A 137 -8.28 -0.23 -0.66
CA ILE A 137 -6.92 0.10 -1.06
C ILE A 137 -6.08 -1.17 -1.12
N ALA A 138 -5.10 -1.15 -2.01
CA ALA A 138 -4.16 -2.24 -2.19
C ALA A 138 -2.74 -1.67 -2.21
N TYR A 139 -1.84 -2.30 -1.47
CA TYR A 139 -0.42 -1.99 -1.57
C TYR A 139 0.40 -3.28 -1.64
N VAL A 140 1.49 -3.24 -2.41
CA VAL A 140 2.39 -4.38 -2.58
C VAL A 140 3.61 -4.17 -1.73
N ALA A 141 3.85 -5.10 -0.81
CA ALA A 141 4.97 -5.07 0.11
C ALA A 141 5.78 -6.37 0.04
N LYS A 142 7.02 -6.28 0.50
CA LYS A 142 7.84 -7.44 0.83
C LYS A 142 7.79 -7.68 2.34
N ASP A 143 7.56 -8.93 2.71
CA ASP A 143 7.73 -9.37 4.09
C ASP A 143 9.22 -9.69 4.39
N ASN A 144 9.56 -9.94 5.65
CA ASN A 144 10.91 -10.29 6.12
C ASN A 144 11.49 -11.53 5.42
N MET A 145 10.63 -12.42 4.92
CA MET A 145 11.02 -13.57 4.10
C MET A 145 11.27 -13.23 2.61
N ASN A 146 11.31 -11.95 2.24
CA ASN A 146 11.39 -11.46 0.85
C ASN A 146 10.25 -11.93 -0.07
N LYS A 147 9.17 -12.48 0.50
CA LYS A 147 7.95 -12.82 -0.23
C LYS A 147 7.17 -11.54 -0.53
N ARG A 148 6.69 -11.42 -1.76
CA ARG A 148 5.91 -10.26 -2.20
C ARG A 148 4.44 -10.58 -2.06
N ALA A 149 3.71 -9.72 -1.35
CA ALA A 149 2.29 -9.86 -1.20
C ALA A 149 1.61 -8.51 -1.44
N CYS A 150 0.44 -8.55 -2.05
CA CYS A 150 -0.49 -7.45 -2.15
C CYS A 150 -1.44 -7.53 -0.96
N HIS A 151 -1.40 -6.52 -0.11
CA HIS A 151 -2.26 -6.40 1.06
C HIS A 151 -3.47 -5.55 0.70
N VAL A 152 -4.66 -6.01 1.08
CA VAL A 152 -5.91 -5.33 0.79
C VAL A 152 -6.56 -4.89 2.10
N LEU A 153 -6.92 -3.61 2.14
CA LEU A 153 -7.59 -2.96 3.27
C LEU A 153 -8.90 -2.35 2.77
N SER A 154 -9.94 -2.39 3.60
CA SER A 154 -11.16 -1.60 3.39
C SER A 154 -11.13 -0.35 4.27
N CYS A 155 -11.36 0.80 3.68
CA CYS A 155 -11.48 2.08 4.35
C CYS A 155 -12.95 2.47 4.49
N ALA A 156 -13.24 3.44 5.37
CA ALA A 156 -14.53 4.11 5.35
C ALA A 156 -14.71 4.94 4.06
N SER A 157 -15.95 5.24 3.69
CA SER A 157 -16.26 5.97 2.47
C SER A 157 -15.49 7.29 2.39
N ASN A 158 -14.73 7.47 1.30
CA ASN A 158 -13.83 8.59 0.99
C ASN A 158 -12.47 8.66 1.73
N GLU A 159 -12.16 7.74 2.65
CA GLU A 159 -10.86 7.75 3.35
C GLU A 159 -9.76 7.05 2.54
N SER A 160 -10.12 6.18 1.59
CA SER A 160 -9.19 5.42 0.76
C SER A 160 -8.22 6.30 -0.04
N LEU A 161 -8.71 7.43 -0.59
CA LEU A 161 -7.90 8.39 -1.32
C LEU A 161 -6.91 9.11 -0.40
N ASP A 162 -7.33 9.47 0.81
CA ASP A 162 -6.48 10.14 1.78
C ASP A 162 -5.36 9.22 2.25
N VAL A 163 -5.68 7.96 2.51
CA VAL A 163 -4.70 6.93 2.86
C VAL A 163 -3.68 6.74 1.75
N ILE A 164 -4.12 6.58 0.49
CA ILE A 164 -3.22 6.39 -0.65
C ILE A 164 -2.35 7.63 -0.88
N THR A 165 -2.92 8.83 -0.77
CA THR A 165 -2.18 10.10 -0.85
C THR A 165 -1.09 10.17 0.23
N THR A 166 -1.42 9.77 1.45
CA THR A 166 -0.48 9.78 2.59
C THR A 166 0.63 8.76 2.43
N ILE A 167 0.32 7.54 1.94
CA ILE A 167 1.34 6.54 1.58
C ILE A 167 2.26 7.10 0.47
N GLY A 168 1.68 7.76 -0.53
CA GLY A 168 2.44 8.41 -1.61
C GLY A 168 3.41 9.47 -1.10
N GLN A 169 2.93 10.36 -0.22
CA GLN A 169 3.76 11.38 0.42
C GLN A 169 4.91 10.76 1.22
N ALA A 170 4.62 9.77 2.06
CA ALA A 170 5.64 9.09 2.86
C ALA A 170 6.68 8.36 2.00
N PHE A 171 6.24 7.75 0.89
CA PHE A 171 7.12 7.11 -0.08
C PHE A 171 8.04 8.14 -0.77
N GLU A 172 7.51 9.30 -1.16
CA GLU A 172 8.26 10.37 -1.80
C GLU A 172 9.30 10.99 -0.85
N LEU A 173 8.92 11.29 0.39
CA LEU A 173 9.83 11.79 1.42
C LEU A 173 10.98 10.82 1.65
N ARG A 174 10.67 9.52 1.81
CA ARG A 174 11.68 8.49 2.02
C ARG A 174 12.60 8.31 0.80
N TYR A 175 12.05 8.40 -0.39
CA TYR A 175 12.83 8.34 -1.62
C TYR A 175 13.78 9.55 -1.76
N ASN A 176 13.31 10.75 -1.43
CA ASN A 176 14.11 11.96 -1.45
C ASN A 176 15.27 11.90 -0.45
N GLU A 177 15.03 11.41 0.77
CA GLU A 177 16.10 11.14 1.74
C GLU A 177 17.15 10.17 1.19
N TYR A 178 16.71 9.03 0.63
CA TYR A 178 17.62 8.04 0.05
C TYR A 178 18.50 8.63 -1.05
N VAL A 179 17.92 9.42 -1.96
CA VAL A 179 18.67 10.08 -3.05
C VAL A 179 19.67 11.10 -2.49
N GLN A 180 19.30 11.87 -1.46
CA GLN A 180 20.20 12.83 -0.83
C GLN A 180 21.38 12.13 -0.14
N THR A 181 21.13 11.07 0.64
CA THR A 181 22.19 10.29 1.28
C THR A 181 23.12 9.66 0.24
N GLN A 182 22.59 9.10 -0.86
CA GLN A 182 23.41 8.54 -1.93
C GLN A 182 24.29 9.58 -2.62
N ARG A 183 23.78 10.81 -2.84
CA ARG A 183 24.59 11.91 -3.38
C ARG A 183 25.75 12.30 -2.45
N GLN A 184 25.51 12.33 -1.15
CA GLN A 184 26.55 12.62 -0.16
C GLN A 184 27.63 11.54 -0.13
N VAL A 185 27.26 10.26 -0.22
CA VAL A 185 28.22 9.15 -0.24
C VAL A 185 29.10 9.18 -1.50
N LEU A 186 28.52 9.53 -2.66
CA LEU A 186 29.28 9.65 -3.91
C LEU A 186 30.24 10.86 -3.89
N GLN A 187 29.84 11.99 -3.30
CA GLN A 187 30.71 13.17 -3.18
C GLN A 187 31.92 12.95 -2.27
N HIS A 188 31.85 12.03 -1.31
CA HIS A 188 32.99 11.69 -0.45
C HIS A 188 33.93 10.64 -1.07
N GLN A 189 33.64 10.11 -2.26
CA GLN A 189 34.53 9.16 -2.96
C GLN A 189 35.43 9.83 -4.02
N ASP A 190 35.23 11.11 -4.32
CA ASP A 190 36.06 11.88 -5.27
C ASP A 190 37.16 12.72 -4.58
N GLU A 191 37.24 12.70 -3.23
CA GLU A 191 38.23 13.46 -2.45
C GLU A 191 39.31 12.60 -1.75
N GLU A 192 39.41 11.31 -2.07
CA GLU A 192 40.46 10.38 -1.57
C GLU A 192 41.31 9.80 -2.72
#